data_AF-A0A9P7EZZ4-F1
#
_entry.id   AF-A0A9P7EZZ4-F1
#
_cell.length_a   1.000
_cell.length_b   1.000
_cell.length_c   1.000
_cell.angle_alpha   90.00
_cell.angle_beta   90.00
_cell.angle_gamma   90.00
#
_symmetry.space_group_name_H-M   'P 1'
#
loop_
_entity.id
_entity.type
_entity.pdbx_description
1 polymer ?
#
loop_
_entity_poly.entity_id
_entity_poly.type
_entity_poly.pdbx_seq_one_letter_code
_entity_poly.pdbx_strand_id
1 'polypeptide(L)'
;GEVRHLFKDVFNISQDADFILHQAASHEDVYIYEYKDSPGPNCKDLIFDLKCGSKSPWNNKVIGFLLEELQRREAYFREVLQTRYKRLHTVWTAAQPKVTAKGGVESPAEVEQRLIVKKDETLKATCQAMHRKNKYVCRVTVLNHLIKHKTNENEEDLPAWQWLQQLVRML
;
A
#
# COMPACT_ATOMS: atom_id res chain seq x y z
N GLY A 1 8.57 -9.64 -6.85
CA GLY A 1 8.93 -8.37 -7.51
C GLY A 1 10.20 -7.87 -6.86
N GLU A 2 11.19 -7.47 -7.65
CA GLU A 2 12.57 -7.18 -7.20
C GLU A 2 12.63 -6.22 -6.01
N VAL A 3 11.87 -5.11 -6.05
CA VAL A 3 11.79 -4.14 -4.94
C VAL A 3 11.28 -4.76 -3.63
N ARG A 4 10.39 -5.75 -3.70
CA ARG A 4 9.91 -6.45 -2.50
C ARG A 4 11.02 -7.29 -1.87
N HIS A 5 11.86 -7.96 -2.69
CA HIS A 5 12.99 -8.73 -2.19
C HIS A 5 14.04 -7.81 -1.58
N LEU A 6 14.38 -6.71 -2.26
CA LEU A 6 15.29 -5.70 -1.71
C LEU A 6 14.89 -5.20 -0.32
N PHE A 7 13.61 -4.84 -0.13
CA PHE A 7 13.16 -4.37 1.20
C PHE A 7 13.17 -5.47 2.26
N LYS A 8 12.97 -6.72 1.86
CA LYS A 8 13.10 -7.86 2.76
C LYS A 8 14.56 -8.07 3.16
N ASP A 9 15.48 -7.98 2.20
CA ASP A 9 16.90 -8.28 2.44
C ASP A 9 17.58 -7.14 3.22
N VAL A 10 17.28 -5.89 2.90
CA VAL A 10 17.91 -4.71 3.52
C VAL A 10 17.29 -4.36 4.88
N PHE A 11 15.97 -4.41 5.00
CA PHE A 11 15.27 -3.92 6.21
C PHE A 11 14.56 -5.03 6.99
N ASN A 12 14.65 -6.29 6.55
CA ASN A 12 13.91 -7.42 7.12
C ASN A 12 12.37 -7.23 7.09
N ILE A 13 11.84 -6.56 6.06
CA ILE A 13 10.40 -6.27 5.92
C ILE A 13 9.77 -7.23 4.92
N SER A 14 8.97 -8.19 5.39
CA SER A 14 8.24 -9.12 4.52
C SER A 14 6.86 -8.60 4.13
N GLN A 15 6.26 -7.80 5.00
CA GLN A 15 4.96 -7.15 4.88
C GLN A 15 5.03 -5.73 5.44
N ASP A 16 4.14 -4.85 5.02
CA ASP A 16 4.17 -3.46 5.51
C ASP A 16 3.94 -3.34 7.01
N ALA A 17 3.17 -4.28 7.58
CA ALA A 17 2.90 -4.32 9.02
C ALA A 17 4.18 -4.53 9.85
N ASP A 18 5.20 -5.19 9.28
CA ASP A 18 6.48 -5.41 9.95
C ASP A 18 7.21 -4.07 10.19
N PHE A 19 6.87 -3.03 9.41
CA PHE A 19 7.47 -1.71 9.52
C PHE A 19 6.94 -0.86 10.68
N ILE A 20 5.90 -1.32 11.38
CA ILE A 20 5.32 -0.59 12.52
C ILE A 20 6.35 -0.40 13.63
N LEU A 21 7.20 -1.40 13.86
CA LEU A 21 8.24 -1.39 14.90
C LEU A 21 9.59 -0.87 14.40
N HIS A 22 9.64 -0.36 13.16
CA HIS A 22 10.90 0.09 12.59
C HIS A 22 11.42 1.33 13.32
N GLN A 23 12.70 1.28 13.69
CA GLN A 23 13.38 2.40 14.33
C GLN A 23 13.66 3.47 13.28
N ALA A 24 13.27 4.71 13.57
CA ALA A 24 13.60 5.85 12.73
C ALA A 24 15.04 6.32 12.98
N ALA A 25 15.64 6.96 11.97
CA ALA A 25 16.93 7.64 12.13
C ALA A 25 16.85 8.67 13.27
N SER A 26 17.94 8.83 14.01
CA SER A 26 18.02 9.85 15.06
C SER A 26 17.84 11.23 14.43
N HIS A 27 17.09 12.10 15.11
CA HIS A 27 16.96 13.49 14.69
C HIS A 27 18.32 14.19 14.65
N GLU A 28 19.23 13.82 15.56
CA GLU A 28 20.57 14.39 15.59
C GLU A 28 21.37 14.01 14.34
N ASP A 29 21.39 12.73 13.95
CA ASP A 29 22.11 12.28 12.75
C ASP A 29 21.57 12.94 11.49
N VAL A 30 20.24 13.02 11.35
CA VAL A 30 19.58 13.69 10.23
C VAL A 30 19.95 15.17 10.20
N TYR A 31 19.90 15.85 11.35
CA TYR A 31 20.23 17.27 11.46
C TYR A 31 21.70 17.55 11.14
N ILE A 32 22.63 16.75 11.66
CA ILE A 32 24.06 16.94 11.41
C ILE A 32 24.37 16.68 9.93
N TYR A 33 23.76 15.67 9.30
CA TYR A 33 23.91 15.44 7.87
C TYR A 33 23.39 16.62 7.03
N GLU A 34 22.22 17.17 7.37
CA GLU A 34 21.61 18.25 6.60
C GLU A 34 22.32 19.60 6.74
N TYR A 35 22.92 19.89 7.89
CA TYR A 35 23.41 21.23 8.22
C TYR A 35 24.88 21.33 8.60
N LYS A 36 25.57 20.22 8.91
CA LYS A 36 26.94 20.22 9.44
C LYS A 36 27.92 19.37 8.63
N ASP A 37 27.58 19.07 7.38
CA ASP A 37 28.46 18.39 6.42
C ASP A 37 29.03 17.06 6.95
N SER A 38 28.18 16.30 7.64
CA SER A 38 28.51 15.00 8.24
C SER A 38 28.33 13.86 7.24
N PRO A 39 28.98 12.69 7.46
CA PRO A 39 28.61 11.47 6.77
C PRO A 39 27.11 11.21 6.88
N GLY A 40 26.49 10.88 5.74
CA GLY A 40 25.08 10.58 5.65
C GLY A 40 24.71 9.17 6.11
N PRO A 41 23.56 8.64 5.67
CA PRO A 41 23.09 7.32 6.06
C PRO A 41 24.14 6.22 5.82
N ASN A 42 24.24 5.27 6.75
CA ASN A 42 25.14 4.13 6.62
C ASN A 42 24.63 3.15 5.56
N CYS A 43 25.44 2.85 4.53
CA CYS A 43 25.05 1.94 3.46
C CYS A 43 24.89 0.47 3.91
N LYS A 44 25.47 0.07 5.04
CA LYS A 44 25.37 -1.29 5.59
C LYS A 44 24.23 -1.47 6.60
N ASP A 45 23.71 -0.36 7.11
CA ASP A 45 22.63 -0.32 8.09
C ASP A 45 21.73 0.86 7.74
N LEU A 46 20.95 0.66 6.67
CA LEU A 46 20.10 1.70 6.13
C LEU A 46 18.91 1.91 7.05
N ILE A 47 18.71 3.15 7.47
CA ILE A 47 17.59 3.56 8.32
C ILE A 47 16.93 4.78 7.70
N PHE A 48 15.61 4.77 7.59
CA PHE A 48 14.84 5.92 7.11
C PHE A 48 14.63 6.96 8.21
N ASP A 49 14.61 8.23 7.83
CA ASP A 49 14.03 9.28 8.64
C ASP A 49 12.51 9.26 8.48
N LEU A 50 11.80 8.76 9.50
CA LEU A 50 10.35 8.64 9.49
C LEU A 50 9.62 9.90 10.03
N LYS A 51 10.37 10.88 10.54
CA LYS A 51 9.79 12.16 10.96
C LYS A 51 9.62 13.12 9.79
N CYS A 52 10.44 12.98 8.74
CA CYS A 52 10.30 13.76 7.51
C CYS A 52 9.74 12.93 6.33
N GLY A 53 9.37 13.65 5.26
CA GLY A 53 8.89 13.02 4.04
C GLY A 53 9.99 12.35 3.21
N SER A 54 9.59 11.65 2.14
CA SER A 54 10.50 10.99 1.17
C SER A 54 11.48 11.94 0.46
N LYS A 55 11.24 13.24 0.56
CA LYS A 55 12.03 14.29 -0.08
C LYS A 55 13.11 14.86 0.85
N SER A 56 13.20 14.40 2.11
CA SER A 56 14.31 14.81 2.96
C SER A 56 15.64 14.39 2.31
N PRO A 57 16.68 15.23 2.39
CA PRO A 57 18.02 14.87 1.94
C PRO A 57 18.47 13.48 2.44
N TRP A 58 18.17 13.15 3.69
CA TRP A 58 18.45 11.83 4.28
C TRP A 58 17.76 10.70 3.52
N ASN A 59 16.43 10.76 3.40
CA ASN A 59 15.66 9.70 2.74
C ASN A 59 15.98 9.59 1.24
N ASN A 60 16.29 10.70 0.57
CA ASN A 60 16.74 10.67 -0.82
C ASN A 60 18.07 9.93 -0.96
N LYS A 61 18.99 10.10 0.00
CA LYS A 61 20.26 9.37 0.02
C LYS A 61 20.07 7.88 0.30
N VAL A 62 19.19 7.50 1.23
CA VAL A 62 18.79 6.09 1.46
C VAL A 62 18.23 5.47 0.18
N ILE A 63 17.31 6.15 -0.51
CA ILE A 63 16.76 5.69 -1.80
C ILE A 63 17.85 5.57 -2.86
N GLY A 64 18.85 6.46 -2.84
CA GLY A 64 20.04 6.36 -3.70
C GLY A 64 20.79 5.05 -3.50
N PHE A 65 21.07 4.66 -2.25
CA PHE A 65 21.72 3.38 -1.95
C PHE A 65 20.88 2.18 -2.39
N LEU A 66 19.56 2.23 -2.19
CA LEU A 66 18.66 1.17 -2.66
C LEU A 66 18.64 1.04 -4.20
N LEU A 67 18.83 2.13 -4.95
CA LEU A 67 18.96 2.10 -6.41
C LEU A 67 20.29 1.48 -6.84
N GLU A 68 21.37 1.80 -6.13
CA GLU A 68 22.69 1.21 -6.36
C GLU A 68 22.67 -0.31 -6.13
N GLU A 69 22.01 -0.78 -5.07
CA GLU A 69 21.82 -2.21 -4.79
C GLU A 69 21.01 -2.92 -5.87
N LEU A 70 20.01 -2.26 -6.46
CA LEU A 70 19.30 -2.81 -7.61
C LEU A 70 20.13 -2.82 -8.89
N GLN A 71 21.32 -2.20 -8.90
CA GLN A 71 22.14 -1.95 -10.10
C GLN A 71 21.36 -1.26 -11.23
N ARG A 72 20.32 -0.48 -10.88
CA ARG A 72 19.44 0.18 -11.85
C ARG A 72 19.41 1.69 -11.61
N ARG A 73 19.63 2.44 -12.69
CA ARG A 73 19.62 3.91 -12.69
C ARG A 73 18.35 4.50 -13.30
N GLU A 74 17.34 3.68 -13.55
CA GLU A 74 16.11 4.13 -14.21
C GLU A 74 15.22 4.94 -13.24
N ALA A 75 14.67 6.04 -13.75
CA ALA A 75 13.72 6.89 -13.01
C ALA A 75 12.51 6.10 -12.50
N TYR A 76 12.09 5.06 -13.24
CA TYR A 76 11.03 4.14 -12.84
C TYR A 76 11.28 3.50 -11.47
N PHE A 77 12.45 2.90 -11.23
CA PHE A 77 12.76 2.26 -9.94
C PHE A 77 12.80 3.27 -8.80
N ARG A 78 13.29 4.48 -9.06
CA ARG A 78 13.28 5.55 -8.07
C ARG A 78 11.85 5.88 -7.63
N GLU A 79 10.93 6.02 -8.57
CA GLU A 79 9.52 6.27 -8.28
C GLU A 79 8.86 5.10 -7.53
N VAL A 80 9.17 3.85 -7.91
CA VAL A 80 8.67 2.66 -7.22
C VAL A 80 9.18 2.62 -5.77
N LEU A 81 10.46 2.89 -5.54
CA LEU A 81 11.06 2.95 -4.19
C LEU A 81 10.45 4.08 -3.35
N GLN A 82 10.28 5.27 -3.93
CA GLN A 82 9.61 6.40 -3.26
C GLN A 82 8.16 6.07 -2.90
N THR A 83 7.44 5.44 -3.82
CA THR A 83 6.05 4.99 -3.59
C THR A 83 6.00 3.95 -2.47
N ARG A 84 6.95 3.00 -2.48
CA ARG A 84 7.10 2.00 -1.43
C ARG A 84 7.37 2.65 -0.07
N TYR A 85 8.32 3.58 0.01
CA TYR A 85 8.59 4.35 1.22
C TYR A 85 7.35 5.07 1.73
N LYS A 86 6.62 5.81 0.87
CA LYS A 86 5.41 6.55 1.29
C LYS A 86 4.36 5.64 1.91
N ARG A 87 4.20 4.44 1.35
CA ARG A 87 3.29 3.42 1.89
C ARG A 87 3.74 2.94 3.27
N LEU A 88 5.04 2.64 3.43
CA LEU A 88 5.61 2.23 4.71
C LEU A 88 5.52 3.34 5.77
N HIS A 89 5.85 4.58 5.39
CA HIS A 89 5.72 5.78 6.23
C HIS A 89 4.29 5.99 6.70
N THR A 90 3.29 5.76 5.83
CA THR A 90 1.87 5.82 6.20
C THR A 90 1.52 4.77 7.25
N VAL A 91 2.02 3.54 7.10
CA VAL A 91 1.78 2.45 8.07
C VAL A 91 2.43 2.77 9.41
N TRP A 92 3.70 3.20 9.39
CA TRP A 92 4.42 3.59 10.60
C TRP A 92 3.74 4.76 11.32
N THR A 93 3.38 5.82 10.60
CA THR A 93 2.67 7.00 11.14
C THR A 93 1.32 6.61 11.73
N ALA A 94 0.59 5.70 11.07
CA ALA A 94 -0.68 5.21 11.58
C ALA A 94 -0.53 4.47 12.91
N ALA A 95 0.62 3.85 13.16
CA ALA A 95 0.93 3.12 14.38
C ALA A 95 1.57 3.98 15.48
N GLN A 96 1.88 5.26 15.22
CA GLN A 96 2.35 6.14 16.27
C GLN A 96 1.20 6.52 17.23
N PRO A 97 1.50 6.70 18.53
CA PRO A 97 0.56 7.23 19.50
C PRO A 97 0.03 8.60 19.08
N LYS A 98 -1.27 8.82 19.22
CA LYS A 98 -1.92 10.10 18.92
C LYS A 98 -2.35 10.82 20.18
N VAL A 99 -2.53 12.13 20.06
CA VAL A 99 -3.17 12.92 21.11
C VAL A 99 -4.68 12.68 21.02
N THR A 100 -5.26 12.23 22.13
CA THR A 100 -6.68 11.98 22.31
C THR A 100 -7.45 13.30 22.40
N ALA A 101 -8.78 13.25 22.24
CA ALA A 101 -9.65 14.42 22.38
C ALA A 101 -9.56 15.09 23.77
N LYS A 102 -9.09 14.36 24.78
CA LYS A 102 -8.88 14.87 26.15
C LYS A 102 -7.48 15.48 26.36
N GLY A 103 -6.66 15.57 25.32
CA GLY A 103 -5.29 16.10 25.38
C GLY A 103 -4.23 15.12 25.89
N GLY A 104 -4.61 13.90 26.30
CA GLY A 104 -3.66 12.85 26.69
C GLY A 104 -3.11 12.09 25.47
N VAL A 105 -1.91 11.51 25.58
CA VAL A 105 -1.35 10.62 24.53
C VAL A 105 -1.93 9.22 24.68
N GLU A 106 -2.29 8.58 23.56
CA GLU A 106 -2.72 7.18 23.52
C GLU A 106 -1.70 6.26 24.20
N SER A 107 -2.19 5.38 25.07
CA SER A 107 -1.43 4.27 25.60
C SER A 107 -1.14 3.22 24.51
N PRO A 108 -0.13 2.35 24.68
CA PRO A 108 0.16 1.28 23.72
C PRO A 108 -1.06 0.38 23.42
N ALA A 109 -1.88 0.08 24.44
CA ALA A 109 -3.09 -0.71 24.29
C ALA A 109 -4.17 0.00 23.44
N GLU A 110 -4.32 1.32 23.60
CA GLU A 110 -5.25 2.12 22.77
C GLU A 110 -4.78 2.19 21.32
N VAL A 111 -3.47 2.33 21.08
CA VAL A 111 -2.89 2.30 19.73
C VAL A 111 -3.16 0.95 19.06
N GLU A 112 -2.88 -0.16 19.75
CA GLU A 112 -3.10 -1.50 19.24
C GLU A 112 -4.58 -1.71 18.90
N GLN A 113 -5.49 -1.37 19.83
CA GLN A 113 -6.93 -1.48 19.60
C GLN A 113 -7.37 -0.67 18.38
N ARG A 114 -6.85 0.56 18.21
CA ARG A 114 -7.13 1.40 17.05
C ARG A 114 -6.65 0.76 15.73
N LEU A 115 -5.49 0.11 15.74
CA LEU A 115 -4.96 -0.60 14.56
C LEU A 115 -5.80 -1.83 14.21
N ILE A 116 -6.23 -2.60 15.22
CA ILE A 116 -7.11 -3.77 15.04
C ILE A 116 -8.43 -3.35 14.41
N VAL A 117 -9.11 -2.35 14.99
CA VAL A 117 -10.40 -1.86 14.47
C VAL A 117 -10.28 -1.39 13.02
N LYS A 118 -9.23 -0.61 12.71
CA LYS A 118 -9.00 -0.13 11.34
C LYS A 118 -8.73 -1.27 10.35
N LYS A 119 -8.00 -2.31 10.78
CA LYS A 119 -7.74 -3.50 9.96
C LYS A 119 -9.04 -4.24 9.66
N ASP A 120 -9.89 -4.42 10.67
CA ASP A 120 -11.19 -5.09 10.52
C ASP A 120 -12.14 -4.31 9.60
N GLU A 121 -12.20 -2.99 9.72
CA GLU A 121 -12.96 -2.12 8.81
C GLU A 121 -12.48 -2.28 7.35
N THR A 122 -11.17 -2.27 7.15
CA THR A 122 -10.56 -2.43 5.82
C THR A 122 -10.88 -3.80 5.22
N LEU A 123 -10.81 -4.86 6.03
CA LEU A 123 -11.17 -6.22 5.60
C LEU A 123 -12.66 -6.31 5.24
N LYS A 124 -13.55 -5.76 6.06
CA LYS A 124 -15.00 -5.71 5.78
C LYS A 124 -15.29 -5.00 4.46
N ALA A 125 -14.69 -3.82 4.25
CA ALA A 125 -14.85 -3.07 3.01
C ALA A 125 -14.34 -3.86 1.78
N THR A 126 -13.18 -4.52 1.91
CA THR A 126 -12.59 -5.35 0.85
C THR A 126 -13.49 -6.54 0.51
N CYS A 127 -13.99 -7.25 1.53
CA CYS A 127 -14.92 -8.36 1.34
C CYS A 127 -16.21 -7.91 0.65
N GLN A 128 -16.77 -6.76 1.05
CA GLN A 128 -17.96 -6.19 0.40
C GLN A 128 -17.68 -5.84 -1.07
N ALA A 129 -16.56 -5.19 -1.36
CA ALA A 129 -16.17 -4.86 -2.73
C ALA A 129 -15.98 -6.13 -3.59
N MET A 130 -15.31 -7.15 -3.05
CA MET A 130 -15.12 -8.43 -3.73
C MET A 130 -16.44 -9.16 -3.95
N HIS A 131 -17.35 -9.15 -2.97
CA HIS A 131 -18.68 -9.74 -3.11
C HIS A 131 -19.48 -9.03 -4.23
N ARG A 132 -19.47 -7.69 -4.27
CA ARG A 132 -20.12 -6.91 -5.34
C ARG A 132 -19.53 -7.27 -6.71
N LYS A 133 -18.20 -7.31 -6.82
CA LYS A 133 -17.49 -7.70 -8.05
C LYS A 133 -17.88 -9.12 -8.49
N ASN A 134 -17.86 -10.09 -7.57
CA ASN A 134 -18.18 -11.48 -7.89
C ASN A 134 -19.64 -11.64 -8.31
N LYS A 135 -20.57 -10.92 -7.66
CA LYS A 135 -21.98 -10.89 -8.05
C LYS A 135 -22.18 -10.32 -9.46
N TYR A 136 -21.48 -9.23 -9.79
CA TYR A 136 -21.48 -8.66 -11.13
C TYR A 136 -20.94 -9.66 -12.17
N VAL A 137 -19.74 -10.22 -11.92
CA VAL A 137 -19.11 -11.21 -12.82
C VAL A 137 -20.02 -12.42 -13.05
N CYS A 138 -20.65 -12.92 -11.99
CA CYS A 138 -21.60 -14.02 -12.08
C CYS A 138 -22.80 -13.66 -12.96
N ARG A 139 -23.43 -12.49 -12.73
CA ARG A 139 -24.56 -12.01 -13.55
C ARG A 139 -24.20 -11.90 -15.03
N VAL A 140 -23.05 -11.31 -15.34
CA VAL A 140 -22.57 -11.19 -16.73
C VAL A 140 -22.33 -12.56 -17.35
N THR A 141 -21.70 -13.47 -16.61
CA THR A 141 -21.41 -14.84 -17.10
C THR A 141 -22.68 -15.62 -17.37
N VAL A 142 -23.66 -15.58 -16.46
CA VAL A 142 -24.96 -16.24 -16.63
C VAL A 142 -25.72 -15.67 -17.83
N LEU A 143 -25.79 -14.34 -17.97
CA LEU A 143 -26.45 -13.70 -19.11
C LEU A 143 -25.78 -14.04 -20.44
N ASN A 144 -24.44 -14.07 -20.49
CA ASN A 144 -23.71 -14.49 -21.68
C ASN A 144 -24.05 -15.94 -22.06
N HIS A 145 -24.10 -16.86 -21.10
CA HIS A 145 -24.46 -18.25 -21.36
C HIS A 145 -25.92 -18.38 -21.82
N LEU A 146 -26.85 -17.68 -21.17
CA LEU A 146 -28.27 -17.74 -21.51
C LEU A 146 -28.54 -17.18 -22.90
N ILE A 147 -27.95 -16.03 -23.24
CA ILE A 147 -28.06 -15.45 -24.59
C ILE A 147 -27.49 -16.40 -25.63
N LYS A 148 -26.32 -17.02 -25.36
CA LYS A 148 -25.74 -18.01 -26.27
C LYS A 148 -26.68 -19.20 -26.50
N HIS A 149 -27.31 -19.71 -25.44
CA HIS A 149 -28.30 -20.78 -25.53
C HIS A 149 -29.51 -20.37 -26.36
N LYS A 150 -30.14 -19.25 -26.02
CA LYS A 150 -31.31 -18.70 -26.71
C LYS A 150 -31.05 -18.37 -28.18
N THR A 151 -29.82 -17.93 -28.50
CA THR A 151 -29.38 -17.71 -29.89
C THR A 151 -29.33 -19.02 -30.66
N ASN A 152 -28.90 -20.12 -30.03
CA ASN A 152 -28.85 -21.43 -30.67
C ASN A 152 -30.24 -22.04 -30.86
N GLU A 153 -31.15 -21.80 -29.93
CA GLU A 153 -32.54 -22.33 -29.97
C GLU A 153 -33.52 -21.40 -30.70
N ASN A 154 -33.07 -20.21 -31.13
CA ASN A 154 -33.87 -19.18 -31.79
C ASN A 154 -35.15 -18.81 -31.01
N GLU A 155 -35.00 -18.62 -29.70
CA GLU A 155 -36.10 -18.30 -28.80
C GLU A 155 -36.59 -16.84 -28.98
N GLU A 156 -37.92 -16.65 -28.92
CA GLU A 156 -38.59 -15.37 -29.20
C GLU A 156 -38.23 -14.25 -28.20
N ASP A 157 -37.88 -14.62 -26.97
CA ASP A 157 -37.54 -13.68 -25.89
C ASP A 157 -36.06 -13.23 -25.92
N LEU A 158 -35.25 -13.69 -26.88
CA LEU A 158 -33.84 -13.33 -27.04
C LEU A 158 -33.57 -11.80 -26.95
N PRO A 159 -34.36 -10.92 -27.60
CA PRO A 159 -34.13 -9.47 -27.54
C PRO A 159 -34.24 -8.92 -26.11
N ALA A 160 -35.17 -9.44 -25.30
CA ALA A 160 -35.33 -9.02 -23.90
C ALA A 160 -34.09 -9.36 -23.06
N TRP A 161 -33.49 -10.54 -23.29
CA TRP A 161 -32.26 -10.95 -22.61
C TRP A 161 -31.03 -10.16 -23.07
N GLN A 162 -30.93 -9.84 -24.35
CA GLN A 162 -29.88 -8.96 -24.89
C GLN A 162 -29.98 -7.55 -24.28
N TRP A 163 -31.19 -7.00 -24.17
CA TRP A 163 -31.42 -5.73 -23.49
C TRP A 163 -31.00 -5.79 -22.01
N LEU A 164 -31.35 -6.87 -21.29
CA LEU A 164 -30.94 -7.05 -19.89
C LEU A 164 -29.40 -7.15 -19.75
N GLN A 165 -28.72 -7.80 -20.69
CA GLN A 165 -27.25 -7.84 -20.70
C GLN A 165 -26.64 -6.46 -20.90
N GLN A 166 -27.20 -5.63 -21.80
CA GLN A 166 -26.77 -4.26 -21.98
C GLN A 166 -26.95 -3.45 -20.69
N LEU A 167 -28.13 -3.56 -20.06
CA LEU A 167 -28.41 -2.89 -18.78
C LEU A 167 -27.39 -3.27 -17.70
N VAL A 168 -27.13 -4.56 -17.52
CA VAL A 168 -26.19 -5.05 -16.49
C VAL A 168 -24.76 -4.60 -16.76
N ARG A 169 -24.35 -4.46 -18.02
CA ARG A 169 -23.01 -3.97 -18.37
C ARG A 169 -22.84 -2.47 -18.19
N MET A 170 -23.92 -1.71 -18.10
CA MET A 170 -23.91 -0.26 -17.84
C MET A 170 -23.91 0.09 -16.33
N LEU A 171 -24.07 -0.89 -15.44
CA LEU A 171 -24.00 -0.75 -13.98
C LEU A 171 -22.58 -1.00 -13.45
#